data_AF-A0A8K0JF39-F1
#
_entry.id   AF-A0A8K0JF39-F1
#
_cell.length_a   1.000
_cell.length_b   1.000
_cell.length_c   1.000
_cell.angle_alpha   90.00
_cell.angle_beta   90.00
_cell.angle_gamma   90.00
#
_symmetry.space_group_name_H-M   'P 1'
#
loop_
_entity.id
_entity.type
_entity.pdbx_description
1 polymer ?
#
loop_
_entity_poly.entity_id
_entity_poly.type
_entity_poly.pdbx_seq_one_letter_code
_entity_poly.pdbx_strand_id
1 'polypeptide(L)'
;MASPAPQQQRSSVKIRLPHPYRTTYHLQLVATTTDADTDASRTYFLRQDTTPAPREEPFRSALHDEAILFTQLEPVEADRIDEADNTQWARARRSPAWRMDWTAREAGEADGTSGTPTVGQVWLFLYAVFTLHHAVESFRLRLRGPGAAELAESLRLSMVAIPHPRPVDGSSGSSGSKTNTSKTTNATLPDELLVLRSAFWQGCASPLGTRPVWLPSWPSAATVPHLEYTVDATPTSYLRHPRRTPKPAPGSVLYSRYIP
;
A
#
# COMPACT_ATOMS: atom_id res chain seq x y z
N MET A 1 5.76 -12.49 -46.68
CA MET A 1 4.72 -12.81 -45.67
C MET A 1 5.44 -13.10 -44.37
N ALA A 2 5.50 -12.12 -43.47
CA ALA A 2 6.16 -12.28 -42.17
C ALA A 2 5.19 -12.95 -41.19
N SER A 3 5.57 -14.11 -40.65
CA SER A 3 4.83 -14.76 -39.58
C SER A 3 4.75 -13.85 -38.35
N PRO A 4 3.57 -13.68 -37.71
CA PRO A 4 3.51 -12.99 -36.44
C PRO A 4 4.25 -13.82 -35.38
N ALA A 5 5.14 -13.17 -34.63
CA ALA A 5 5.82 -13.75 -33.49
C ALA A 5 4.80 -14.28 -32.46
N PRO A 6 5.10 -15.39 -31.75
CA PRO A 6 4.18 -15.94 -30.77
C PRO A 6 3.95 -14.92 -29.65
N GLN A 7 2.71 -14.45 -29.51
CA GLN A 7 2.25 -13.74 -28.32
C GLN A 7 2.37 -14.70 -27.15
N GLN A 8 3.49 -14.61 -26.42
CA GLN A 8 3.63 -15.20 -25.11
C GLN A 8 2.43 -14.71 -24.28
N GLN A 9 1.55 -15.65 -23.94
CA GLN A 9 0.31 -15.40 -23.23
C GLN A 9 0.66 -14.97 -21.81
N ARG A 10 0.95 -13.67 -21.64
CA ARG A 10 1.24 -13.06 -20.35
C ARG A 10 0.00 -13.19 -19.49
N SER A 11 0.07 -13.99 -18.43
CA SER A 11 -1.01 -14.08 -17.46
C SER A 11 -1.28 -12.69 -16.88
N SER A 12 -2.44 -12.11 -17.19
CA SER A 12 -2.86 -10.80 -16.70
C SER A 12 -3.94 -10.97 -15.65
N VAL A 13 -3.78 -10.33 -14.50
CA VAL A 13 -4.80 -10.31 -13.46
C VAL A 13 -5.59 -9.01 -13.54
N LYS A 14 -6.92 -9.13 -13.68
CA LYS A 14 -7.84 -7.99 -13.79
C LYS A 14 -8.21 -7.48 -12.40
N ILE A 15 -8.00 -6.19 -12.17
CA ILE A 15 -8.37 -5.47 -10.95
C ILE A 15 -9.27 -4.31 -11.35
N ARG A 16 -10.27 -4.00 -10.53
CA ARG A 16 -11.22 -2.93 -10.84
C ARG A 16 -11.40 -2.02 -9.64
N LEU A 17 -11.26 -0.71 -9.85
CA LEU A 17 -11.49 0.26 -8.79
C LEU A 17 -12.93 0.18 -8.26
N PRO A 18 -13.13 0.49 -6.97
CA PRO A 18 -14.47 0.51 -6.40
C PRO A 18 -15.34 1.60 -7.05
N HIS A 19 -16.65 1.48 -6.83
CA HIS A 19 -17.61 2.50 -7.25
C HIS A 19 -17.24 3.87 -6.66
N PRO A 20 -17.36 4.98 -7.43
CA PRO A 20 -17.97 5.11 -8.76
C PRO A 20 -16.98 4.90 -9.90
N TYR A 21 -15.68 4.94 -9.60
CA TYR A 21 -14.65 5.02 -10.62
C TYR A 21 -14.70 3.83 -11.56
N ARG A 22 -14.78 2.60 -11.04
CA ARG A 22 -14.97 1.38 -11.84
C ARG A 22 -13.93 1.17 -12.96
N THR A 23 -12.85 1.96 -12.98
CA THR A 23 -11.73 1.83 -13.90
C THR A 23 -11.07 0.49 -13.72
N THR A 24 -10.81 -0.18 -14.84
CA THR A 24 -10.20 -1.50 -14.86
C THR A 24 -8.71 -1.37 -15.11
N TYR A 25 -7.91 -2.12 -14.35
CA TYR A 25 -6.48 -2.25 -14.51
C TYR A 25 -6.12 -3.73 -14.68
N HIS A 26 -5.03 -3.99 -15.38
CA HIS A 26 -4.45 -5.32 -15.55
C HIS A 26 -3.05 -5.32 -14.96
N LEU A 27 -2.82 -6.19 -13.98
CA LEU A 27 -1.49 -6.51 -13.48
C LEU A 27 -0.86 -7.51 -14.46
N GLN A 28 0.17 -7.07 -15.18
CA GLN A 28 0.82 -7.86 -16.22
C GLN A 28 2.20 -8.31 -15.77
N LEU A 29 2.50 -9.59 -15.95
CA LEU A 29 3.83 -10.15 -15.72
C LEU A 29 4.78 -9.69 -16.83
N VAL A 30 5.89 -9.05 -16.46
CA VAL A 30 6.98 -8.65 -17.36
C VAL A 30 7.97 -9.79 -17.51
N ALA A 31 8.44 -10.31 -16.39
CA ALA A 31 9.50 -11.29 -16.32
C ALA A 31 9.36 -12.14 -15.07
N THR A 32 9.79 -13.40 -15.19
CA THR A 32 10.10 -14.27 -14.07
C THR A 32 11.60 -14.54 -14.14
N THR A 33 12.34 -14.05 -13.15
CA THR A 33 13.78 -14.27 -13.08
C THR A 33 14.02 -15.45 -12.17
N THR A 34 14.64 -16.50 -12.69
CA THR A 34 15.12 -17.66 -11.92
C THR A 34 16.64 -17.60 -12.03
N ASP A 35 17.31 -17.06 -11.01
CA ASP A 35 18.77 -17.13 -10.96
C ASP A 35 19.17 -18.44 -10.29
N ALA A 36 20.28 -19.04 -10.74
CA ALA A 36 20.72 -20.34 -10.21
C ALA A 36 21.11 -20.32 -8.71
N ASP A 37 21.22 -19.12 -8.12
CA ASP A 37 21.70 -18.85 -6.75
C ASP A 37 20.73 -17.95 -5.95
N THR A 38 19.64 -17.46 -6.55
CA THR A 38 18.59 -16.69 -5.85
C THR A 38 17.19 -17.14 -6.26
N ASP A 39 16.31 -17.26 -5.27
CA ASP A 39 14.93 -17.68 -5.45
C ASP A 39 14.19 -16.85 -6.52
N ALA A 40 13.22 -17.50 -7.17
CA ALA A 40 12.52 -16.98 -8.34
C ALA A 40 11.75 -15.68 -8.06
N SER A 41 12.12 -14.55 -8.68
CA SER A 41 11.39 -13.29 -8.54
C SER A 41 10.45 -13.03 -9.71
N ARG A 42 9.31 -12.39 -9.44
CA ARG A 42 8.30 -12.05 -10.47
C ARG A 42 8.09 -10.55 -10.53
N THR A 43 8.28 -9.96 -11.70
CA THR A 43 8.13 -8.51 -11.93
C THR A 43 6.88 -8.22 -12.73
N TYR A 44 6.12 -7.23 -12.28
CA TYR A 44 4.83 -6.83 -12.82
C TYR A 44 4.76 -5.32 -13.08
N PHE A 45 3.83 -4.91 -13.91
CA PHE A 45 3.39 -3.51 -14.03
C PHE A 45 1.86 -3.45 -14.12
N LEU A 46 1.31 -2.26 -13.85
CA LEU A 46 -0.13 -2.01 -13.93
C LEU A 46 -0.45 -1.21 -15.19
N ARG A 47 -1.35 -1.73 -16.01
CA ARG A 47 -1.88 -1.07 -17.20
C ARG A 47 -3.36 -0.81 -17.07
N GLN A 48 -3.82 0.37 -17.45
CA GLN A 48 -5.26 0.65 -17.53
C GLN A 48 -5.90 -0.04 -18.75
N ASP A 49 -7.07 -0.62 -18.56
CA ASP A 49 -7.91 -1.08 -19.66
C ASP A 49 -8.54 0.13 -20.36
N THR A 50 -8.33 0.25 -21.66
CA THR A 50 -8.89 1.34 -22.47
C THR A 50 -10.36 1.10 -22.85
N THR A 51 -10.91 -0.08 -22.51
CA THR A 51 -12.30 -0.41 -22.79
C THR A 51 -13.22 0.30 -21.79
N PRO A 52 -14.09 1.22 -22.22
CA PRO A 52 -14.91 2.01 -21.31
C PRO A 52 -15.91 1.10 -20.58
N ALA A 53 -15.92 1.20 -19.24
CA ALA A 53 -16.92 0.51 -18.45
C ALA A 53 -18.27 1.27 -18.46
N PRO A 54 -19.41 0.56 -18.36
CA PRO A 54 -20.69 1.21 -18.22
C PRO A 54 -20.78 1.99 -16.90
N ARG A 55 -21.13 3.28 -16.98
CA ARG A 55 -21.20 4.24 -15.86
C ARG A 55 -19.87 4.37 -15.11
N GLU A 56 -18.77 4.41 -15.86
CA GLU A 56 -17.44 4.73 -15.34
C GLU A 56 -17.32 6.24 -15.08
N GLU A 57 -16.85 6.62 -13.90
CA GLU A 57 -16.43 7.99 -13.63
C GLU A 57 -14.89 8.06 -13.75
N PRO A 58 -14.33 8.97 -14.56
CA PRO A 58 -12.89 9.06 -14.72
C PRO A 58 -12.22 9.48 -13.41
N PHE A 59 -11.07 8.88 -13.12
CA PHE A 59 -10.23 9.32 -12.01
C PHE A 59 -9.56 10.65 -12.39
N ARG A 60 -9.39 11.58 -11.42
CA ARG A 60 -8.89 12.94 -11.71
C ARG A 60 -7.43 12.97 -12.18
N SER A 61 -6.65 11.98 -11.77
CA SER A 61 -5.24 11.81 -12.11
C SER A 61 -4.97 10.38 -12.56
N ALA A 62 -3.95 10.18 -13.41
CA ALA A 62 -3.53 8.85 -13.80
C ALA A 62 -2.95 8.11 -12.58
N LEU A 63 -3.49 6.92 -12.27
CA LEU A 63 -3.02 6.08 -11.17
C LEU A 63 -2.03 4.98 -11.63
N HIS A 64 -1.75 4.90 -12.93
CA HIS A 64 -0.83 3.93 -13.49
C HIS A 64 0.33 4.63 -14.19
N ASP A 65 1.45 3.94 -14.26
CA ASP A 65 2.59 4.27 -15.11
C ASP A 65 3.32 2.96 -15.41
N GLU A 66 3.50 2.64 -16.69
CA GLU A 66 4.15 1.39 -17.12
C GLU A 66 5.67 1.39 -16.84
N ALA A 67 6.25 2.56 -16.57
CA ALA A 67 7.64 2.68 -16.13
C ALA A 67 7.85 2.27 -14.66
N ILE A 68 6.77 2.10 -13.90
CA ILE A 68 6.81 1.62 -12.52
C ILE A 68 6.68 0.10 -12.50
N LEU A 69 7.71 -0.55 -11.98
CA LEU A 69 7.80 -2.00 -11.90
C LEU A 69 7.65 -2.46 -10.44
N PHE A 70 6.87 -3.51 -10.24
CA PHE A 70 6.64 -4.14 -8.94
C PHE A 70 7.20 -5.56 -8.96
N THR A 71 8.18 -5.85 -8.12
CA THR A 71 8.81 -7.17 -8.05
C THR A 71 8.45 -7.84 -6.74
N GLN A 72 7.82 -9.01 -6.82
CA GLN A 72 7.63 -9.90 -5.68
C GLN A 72 8.98 -10.56 -5.36
N LEU A 73 9.44 -10.39 -4.13
CA LEU A 73 10.69 -10.96 -3.64
C LEU A 73 10.39 -12.24 -2.86
N GLU A 74 11.08 -13.31 -3.21
CA GLU A 74 11.01 -14.54 -2.43
C GLU A 74 11.78 -14.39 -1.11
N PRO A 75 11.36 -15.11 -0.05
CA PRO A 75 12.03 -15.08 1.24
C PRO A 75 13.46 -15.61 1.12
N VAL A 76 14.45 -14.80 1.50
CA VAL A 76 15.84 -15.26 1.59
C VAL A 76 16.08 -16.00 2.91
N GLU A 77 17.17 -16.77 3.05
CA GLU A 77 17.51 -17.45 4.32
C GLU A 77 17.51 -16.51 5.53
N ALA A 78 17.95 -15.25 5.35
CA ALA A 78 17.94 -14.23 6.40
C ALA A 78 16.53 -13.77 6.83
N ASP A 79 15.48 -14.18 6.12
CA ASP A 79 14.09 -13.95 6.49
C ASP A 79 13.48 -15.14 7.27
N ARG A 80 14.19 -16.27 7.37
CA ARG A 80 13.77 -17.46 8.13
C ARG A 80 14.04 -17.25 9.61
N ILE A 81 13.13 -16.54 10.27
CA ILE A 81 13.16 -16.28 11.71
C ILE A 81 12.33 -17.34 12.44
N ASP A 82 12.87 -17.86 13.56
CA ASP A 82 12.21 -18.83 14.43
C ASP A 82 10.77 -18.40 14.77
N GLU A 83 9.81 -19.31 14.58
CA GLU A 83 8.38 -19.08 14.86
C GLU A 83 8.12 -18.71 16.32
N ALA A 84 8.98 -19.14 17.25
CA ALA A 84 8.88 -18.79 18.66
C ALA A 84 9.19 -17.30 18.92
N ASP A 85 10.01 -16.65 18.08
CA ASP A 85 10.33 -15.23 18.20
C ASP A 85 9.12 -14.39 17.76
N ASN A 86 8.44 -13.82 18.76
CA ASN A 86 7.27 -12.96 18.59
C ASN A 86 7.60 -11.47 18.78
N THR A 87 8.84 -11.05 18.53
CA THR A 87 9.17 -9.63 18.45
C THR A 87 8.48 -8.96 17.26
N GLN A 88 8.27 -7.64 17.32
CA GLN A 88 7.72 -6.89 16.18
C GLN A 88 8.60 -7.03 14.94
N TRP A 89 9.93 -7.06 15.13
CA TRP A 89 10.89 -7.28 14.06
C TRP A 89 10.73 -8.65 13.42
N ALA A 90 10.71 -9.73 14.21
CA ALA A 90 10.57 -11.09 13.68
C ALA A 90 9.27 -11.27 12.88
N ARG A 91 8.15 -10.74 13.41
CA ARG A 91 6.87 -10.73 12.68
C ARG A 91 6.95 -9.97 11.36
N ALA A 92 7.53 -8.77 11.37
CA ALA A 92 7.68 -7.96 10.16
C ALA A 92 8.60 -8.64 9.13
N ARG A 93 9.65 -9.33 9.61
CA ARG A 93 10.62 -10.01 8.76
C ARG A 93 10.03 -11.23 8.04
N ARG A 94 9.13 -11.95 8.71
CA ARG A 94 8.37 -13.07 8.12
C ARG A 94 7.32 -12.62 7.09
N SER A 95 6.96 -11.33 7.07
CA SER A 95 6.00 -10.82 6.08
C SER A 95 6.59 -10.88 4.66
N PRO A 96 5.76 -11.10 3.63
CA PRO A 96 6.19 -11.08 2.23
C PRO A 96 6.92 -9.78 1.89
N ALA A 97 7.85 -9.83 0.94
CA ALA A 97 8.60 -8.65 0.51
C ALA A 97 8.29 -8.30 -0.95
N TRP A 98 8.12 -7.01 -1.21
CA TRP A 98 7.92 -6.43 -2.52
C TRP A 98 8.92 -5.30 -2.74
N ARG A 99 9.34 -5.14 -3.98
CA ARG A 99 10.16 -4.02 -4.44
C ARG A 99 9.41 -3.23 -5.49
N MET A 100 9.51 -1.91 -5.42
CA MET A 100 9.02 -0.99 -6.44
C MET A 100 10.21 -0.27 -7.05
N ASP A 101 10.38 -0.42 -8.35
CA ASP A 101 11.50 0.12 -9.12
C ASP A 101 10.97 1.10 -10.20
N TRP A 102 11.60 2.26 -10.36
CA TRP A 102 11.30 3.22 -11.43
C TRP A 102 12.56 4.00 -11.85
N THR A 103 12.51 4.63 -13.01
CA THR A 103 13.62 5.42 -13.56
C THR A 103 13.26 6.90 -13.65
N ALA A 104 14.27 7.76 -13.68
CA ALA A 104 14.05 9.19 -13.89
C ALA A 104 13.56 9.44 -15.32
N ARG A 105 12.47 10.20 -15.47
CA ARG A 105 12.04 10.69 -16.79
C ARG A 105 12.94 11.86 -17.20
N GLU A 106 13.23 11.96 -18.49
CA GLU A 106 14.01 13.07 -19.04
C GLU A 106 13.25 14.39 -18.85
N ALA A 107 13.96 15.44 -18.43
CA ALA A 107 13.42 16.76 -18.08
C ALA A 107 12.83 17.58 -19.25
N GLY A 108 12.48 16.92 -20.36
CA GLY A 108 11.90 17.53 -21.58
C GLY A 108 10.44 17.15 -21.86
N GLU A 109 9.84 16.25 -21.08
CA GLU A 109 8.42 15.94 -21.18
C GLU A 109 7.64 17.05 -20.44
N ALA A 110 6.78 17.78 -21.16
CA ALA A 110 6.24 19.11 -20.81
C ALA A 110 5.30 19.18 -19.59
N ASP A 111 5.28 18.14 -18.77
CA ASP A 111 4.52 18.08 -17.53
C ASP A 111 5.54 17.92 -16.40
N GLY A 112 5.71 18.95 -15.57
CA GLY A 112 6.73 19.08 -14.51
C GLY A 112 6.64 18.04 -13.37
N THR A 113 6.17 16.84 -13.68
CA THR A 113 6.03 15.68 -12.83
C THR A 113 7.41 15.08 -12.62
N SER A 114 7.96 15.32 -11.43
CA SER A 114 9.12 14.61 -10.90
C SER A 114 9.01 13.12 -11.26
N GLY A 115 10.08 12.50 -11.78
CA GLY A 115 10.07 11.07 -12.14
C GLY A 115 9.80 10.13 -10.95
N THR A 116 9.57 10.66 -9.76
CA THR A 116 9.11 9.97 -8.55
C THR A 116 7.63 9.61 -8.65
N PRO A 117 7.25 8.35 -8.42
CA PRO A 117 5.87 7.92 -8.34
C PRO A 117 5.07 8.70 -7.30
N THR A 118 3.82 8.98 -7.64
CA THR A 118 2.87 9.58 -6.71
C THR A 118 2.37 8.56 -5.69
N VAL A 119 1.93 9.04 -4.52
CA VAL A 119 1.26 8.18 -3.51
C VAL A 119 0.05 7.45 -4.11
N GLY A 120 -0.67 8.08 -5.06
CA GLY A 120 -1.79 7.46 -5.75
C GLY A 120 -1.41 6.27 -6.64
N GLN A 121 -0.26 6.34 -7.31
CA GLN A 121 0.28 5.21 -8.08
C GLN A 121 0.70 4.06 -7.17
N VAL A 122 1.34 4.37 -6.02
CA VAL A 122 1.62 3.34 -5.00
C VAL A 122 0.32 2.74 -4.47
N TRP A 123 -0.68 3.55 -4.17
CA TRP A 123 -1.98 3.10 -3.66
C TRP A 123 -2.66 2.10 -4.60
N LEU A 124 -2.59 2.31 -5.92
CA LEU A 124 -3.15 1.35 -6.89
C LEU A 124 -2.46 -0.01 -6.80
N PHE A 125 -1.15 -0.03 -6.60
CA PHE A 125 -0.41 -1.27 -6.35
C PHE A 125 -0.77 -1.91 -5.01
N LEU A 126 -0.89 -1.12 -3.94
CA LEU A 126 -1.35 -1.66 -2.64
C LEU A 126 -2.74 -2.27 -2.76
N TYR A 127 -3.64 -1.60 -3.49
CA TYR A 127 -4.97 -2.10 -3.80
C TYR A 127 -4.89 -3.45 -4.54
N ALA A 128 -4.03 -3.56 -5.55
CA ALA A 128 -3.78 -4.81 -6.26
C ALA A 128 -3.32 -5.93 -5.32
N VAL A 129 -2.28 -5.67 -4.52
CA VAL A 129 -1.70 -6.66 -3.60
C VAL A 129 -2.74 -7.12 -2.57
N PHE A 130 -3.43 -6.20 -1.89
CA PHE A 130 -4.40 -6.57 -0.85
C PHE A 130 -5.69 -7.19 -1.39
N THR A 131 -6.04 -6.93 -2.66
CA THR A 131 -7.16 -7.61 -3.32
C THR A 131 -6.79 -9.04 -3.71
N LEU A 132 -5.56 -9.27 -4.20
CA LEU A 132 -5.11 -10.60 -4.64
C LEU A 132 -4.63 -11.48 -3.50
N HIS A 133 -3.97 -10.89 -2.51
CA HIS A 133 -3.41 -11.56 -1.35
C HIS A 133 -4.16 -11.16 -0.09
N HIS A 134 -5.46 -11.46 -0.05
CA HIS A 134 -6.36 -11.05 1.04
C HIS A 134 -5.93 -11.53 2.43
N ALA A 135 -5.16 -12.62 2.53
CA ALA A 135 -4.62 -13.15 3.78
C ALA A 135 -3.37 -12.42 4.30
N VAL A 136 -2.77 -11.54 3.47
CA VAL A 136 -1.56 -10.79 3.84
C VAL A 136 -1.95 -9.51 4.58
N GLU A 137 -1.81 -9.53 5.91
CA GLU A 137 -2.12 -8.37 6.77
C GLU A 137 -1.04 -7.28 6.75
N SER A 138 0.20 -7.64 6.42
CA SER A 138 1.29 -6.69 6.21
C SER A 138 2.34 -7.27 5.28
N PHE A 139 3.04 -6.39 4.57
CA PHE A 139 4.18 -6.79 3.73
C PHE A 139 5.26 -5.72 3.75
N ARG A 140 6.49 -6.16 3.48
CA ARG A 140 7.67 -5.30 3.40
C ARG A 140 7.76 -4.68 2.02
N LEU A 141 7.95 -3.38 1.92
CA LEU A 141 8.08 -2.63 0.68
C LEU A 141 9.45 -1.95 0.62
N ARG A 142 10.18 -2.22 -0.46
CA ARG A 142 11.45 -1.56 -0.81
C ARG A 142 11.22 -0.64 -2.00
N LEU A 143 11.69 0.59 -1.90
CA LEU A 143 11.56 1.59 -2.95
C LEU A 143 12.91 1.83 -3.61
N ARG A 144 12.97 1.83 -4.94
CA ARG A 144 14.20 2.07 -5.70
C ARG A 144 13.92 2.98 -6.89
N GLY A 145 14.49 4.17 -6.84
CA GLY A 145 14.41 5.15 -7.92
C GLY A 145 14.72 6.55 -7.41
N PRO A 146 14.76 7.56 -8.30
CA PRO A 146 14.88 8.96 -7.90
C PRO A 146 13.72 9.34 -6.95
N GLY A 147 14.02 10.08 -5.89
CA GLY A 147 13.02 10.52 -4.91
C GLY A 147 12.43 9.41 -4.03
N ALA A 148 13.02 8.21 -3.99
CA ALA A 148 12.51 7.10 -3.18
C ALA A 148 12.37 7.43 -1.68
N ALA A 149 13.28 8.24 -1.13
CA ALA A 149 13.21 8.68 0.27
C ALA A 149 12.01 9.63 0.52
N GLU A 150 11.72 10.53 -0.42
CA GLU A 150 10.56 11.44 -0.33
C GLU A 150 9.24 10.68 -0.45
N LEU A 151 9.19 9.69 -1.35
CA LEU A 151 8.05 8.80 -1.47
C LEU A 151 7.87 7.95 -0.20
N ALA A 152 8.95 7.41 0.36
CA ALA A 152 8.91 6.67 1.61
C ALA A 152 8.35 7.52 2.75
N GLU A 153 8.79 8.77 2.86
CA GLU A 153 8.28 9.71 3.85
C GLU A 153 6.81 10.05 3.61
N SER A 154 6.40 10.25 2.36
CA SER A 154 4.99 10.48 2.01
C SER A 154 4.09 9.31 2.42
N LEU A 155 4.55 8.06 2.26
CA LEU A 155 3.81 6.86 2.69
C LEU A 155 3.73 6.73 4.22
N ARG A 156 4.76 7.17 4.94
CA ARG A 156 4.76 7.24 6.41
C ARG A 156 3.82 8.32 6.92
N LEU A 157 3.87 9.51 6.34
CA LEU A 157 2.97 10.62 6.67
C LEU A 157 1.50 10.29 6.36
N SER A 158 1.25 9.50 5.32
CA SER A 158 -0.10 8.99 5.03
C SER A 158 -0.52 7.82 5.94
N MET A 159 0.35 7.38 6.86
CA MET A 159 0.14 6.28 7.82
C MET A 159 -0.11 4.90 7.22
N VAL A 160 0.08 4.73 5.90
CA VAL A 160 -0.15 3.42 5.24
C VAL A 160 1.00 2.46 5.50
N ALA A 161 2.18 3.02 5.77
CA ALA A 161 3.38 2.28 6.07
C ALA A 161 4.09 2.85 7.30
N ILE A 162 4.80 1.99 8.00
CA ILE A 162 5.69 2.37 9.10
C ILE A 162 7.13 1.98 8.75
N PRO A 163 8.16 2.56 9.40
CA PRO A 163 9.51 2.04 9.31
C PRO A 163 9.53 0.56 9.72
N HIS A 164 10.29 -0.28 9.02
CA HIS A 164 10.48 -1.65 9.44
C HIS A 164 11.02 -1.65 10.89
N PRO A 165 10.43 -2.42 11.83
CA PRO A 165 10.93 -2.51 13.19
C PRO A 165 12.40 -2.92 13.21
N ARG A 166 13.15 -2.57 14.25
CA ARG A 166 14.56 -3.01 14.39
C ARG A 166 14.63 -4.26 15.26
N PRO A 167 15.59 -5.18 15.01
CA PRO A 167 15.85 -6.27 15.93
C PRO A 167 16.09 -5.69 17.32
N VAL A 168 15.52 -6.32 18.35
CA VAL A 168 15.87 -5.99 19.73
C VAL A 168 17.22 -6.64 19.98
N ASP A 169 18.30 -5.85 19.94
CA ASP A 169 19.60 -6.33 20.39
C ASP A 169 19.42 -6.80 21.85
N GLY A 170 19.79 -8.04 22.15
CA GLY A 170 19.65 -8.67 23.48
C GLY A 170 20.49 -8.03 24.59
N SER A 171 20.75 -6.72 24.53
CA SER A 171 21.56 -5.96 25.49
C SER A 171 20.89 -4.67 25.96
N SER A 172 19.56 -4.55 25.99
CA SER A 172 18.90 -3.44 26.71
C SER A 172 18.73 -3.76 28.19
N GLY A 173 19.88 -3.95 28.85
CA GLY A 173 20.06 -3.95 30.29
C GLY A 173 21.31 -3.15 30.64
N SER A 174 21.50 -1.96 30.06
CA SER A 174 22.45 -0.96 30.57
C SER A 174 22.32 0.34 29.77
N SER A 175 21.88 1.40 30.45
CA SER A 175 22.10 2.77 30.01
C SER A 175 23.60 3.06 30.08
N GLY A 176 24.19 3.44 28.96
CA GLY A 176 25.53 4.04 28.91
C GLY A 176 26.61 3.14 28.31
N SER A 177 27.01 3.44 27.08
CA SER A 177 28.40 3.68 26.68
C SER A 177 28.57 3.43 25.19
N LYS A 178 29.14 4.43 24.50
CA LYS A 178 29.63 4.35 23.12
C LYS A 178 30.85 3.44 23.10
N THR A 179 30.94 2.48 22.17
CA THR A 179 32.10 2.21 21.28
C THR A 179 31.96 0.91 20.48
N ASN A 180 32.17 1.06 19.17
CA ASN A 180 32.78 0.15 18.19
C ASN A 180 32.38 -1.35 18.04
N THR A 181 31.96 -1.61 16.80
CA THR A 181 32.43 -2.72 15.94
C THR A 181 32.20 -4.15 16.44
N SER A 182 31.00 -4.64 16.19
CA SER A 182 30.80 -6.05 15.87
C SER A 182 30.01 -6.18 14.57
N LYS A 183 30.70 -6.77 13.60
CA LYS A 183 30.21 -7.16 12.28
C LYS A 183 29.31 -8.39 12.47
N THR A 184 28.04 -8.16 12.79
CA THR A 184 27.00 -9.20 12.80
C THR A 184 26.03 -8.89 11.67
N THR A 185 25.89 -9.84 10.75
CA THR A 185 25.29 -9.75 9.41
C THR A 185 23.77 -9.62 9.37
N ASN A 186 23.14 -8.99 10.37
CA ASN A 186 21.73 -8.61 10.34
C ASN A 186 21.60 -7.14 9.96
N ALA A 187 22.13 -6.80 8.77
CA ALA A 187 21.97 -5.48 8.18
C ALA A 187 20.48 -5.26 7.89
N THR A 188 19.79 -4.66 8.85
CA THR A 188 18.47 -4.05 8.64
C THR A 188 18.66 -3.06 7.50
N LEU A 189 18.05 -3.33 6.34
CA LEU A 189 18.10 -2.42 5.20
C LEU A 189 17.44 -1.11 5.67
N PRO A 190 18.17 0.02 5.71
CA PRO A 190 17.70 1.24 6.37
C PRO A 190 16.43 1.86 5.78
N ASP A 191 16.00 1.39 4.60
CA ASP A 191 14.91 1.99 3.81
C ASP A 191 13.73 1.03 3.53
N GLU A 192 13.61 -0.07 4.28
CA GLU A 192 12.47 -0.97 4.17
C GLU A 192 11.27 -0.42 4.97
N LEU A 193 10.10 -0.39 4.32
CA LEU A 193 8.83 0.00 4.92
C LEU A 193 8.00 -1.24 5.22
N LEU A 194 7.22 -1.21 6.30
CA LEU A 194 6.18 -2.21 6.56
C LEU A 194 4.82 -1.60 6.23
N VAL A 195 4.19 -2.08 5.16
CA VAL A 195 2.86 -1.64 4.73
C VAL A 195 1.80 -2.41 5.50
N LEU A 196 0.77 -1.71 5.98
CA LEU A 196 -0.27 -2.27 6.84
C LEU A 196 -1.62 -2.33 6.10
N ARG A 197 -2.20 -3.54 5.99
CA ARG A 197 -3.52 -3.75 5.36
C ARG A 197 -4.63 -3.00 6.09
N SER A 198 -4.57 -3.02 7.43
CA SER A 198 -5.54 -2.32 8.27
C SER A 198 -5.57 -0.82 8.00
N ALA A 199 -4.40 -0.17 7.93
CA ALA A 199 -4.30 1.25 7.62
C ALA A 199 -4.80 1.55 6.20
N PHE A 200 -4.40 0.72 5.23
CA PHE A 200 -4.87 0.83 3.85
C PHE A 200 -6.41 0.86 3.78
N TRP A 201 -7.10 -0.11 4.37
CA TRP A 201 -8.57 -0.18 4.35
C TRP A 201 -9.29 0.86 5.22
N GLN A 202 -8.56 1.64 6.02
CA GLN A 202 -9.10 2.87 6.65
C GLN A 202 -9.03 4.09 5.72
N GLY A 203 -8.42 3.96 4.53
CA GLY A 203 -8.29 5.03 3.55
C GLY A 203 -6.94 5.74 3.56
N CYS A 204 -5.95 5.24 4.30
CA CYS A 204 -4.58 5.75 4.24
C CYS A 204 -4.01 5.67 2.82
N ALA A 205 -3.14 6.64 2.49
CA ALA A 205 -2.56 6.82 1.15
C ALA A 205 -3.58 7.00 0.01
N SER A 206 -4.84 7.36 0.31
CA SER A 206 -5.85 7.49 -0.74
C SER A 206 -5.43 8.55 -1.78
N PRO A 207 -5.57 8.25 -3.09
CA PRO A 207 -5.33 9.22 -4.16
C PRO A 207 -6.31 10.41 -4.15
N LEU A 208 -7.39 10.35 -3.35
CA LEU A 208 -8.34 11.45 -3.15
C LEU A 208 -8.00 12.31 -1.92
N GLY A 209 -6.80 12.16 -1.35
CA GLY A 209 -6.37 12.85 -0.15
C GLY A 209 -7.01 12.26 1.11
N THR A 210 -7.78 13.08 1.85
CA THR A 210 -8.40 12.69 3.13
C THR A 210 -9.61 11.75 3.00
N ARG A 211 -9.99 11.37 1.78
CA ARG A 211 -11.19 10.57 1.51
C ARG A 211 -10.80 9.18 1.00
N PRO A 212 -11.31 8.08 1.58
CA PRO A 212 -11.09 6.77 1.01
C PRO A 212 -11.79 6.62 -0.35
N VAL A 213 -11.18 5.88 -1.27
CA VAL A 213 -11.67 5.70 -2.65
C VAL A 213 -13.04 5.02 -2.70
N TRP A 214 -13.37 4.15 -1.74
CA TRP A 214 -14.68 3.48 -1.65
C TRP A 214 -15.79 4.37 -1.05
N LEU A 215 -15.48 5.53 -0.48
CA LEU A 215 -16.46 6.51 0.03
C LEU A 215 -16.19 7.93 -0.51
N PRO A 216 -16.32 8.16 -1.82
CA PRO A 216 -16.00 9.47 -2.42
C PRO A 216 -16.96 10.59 -1.97
N SER A 217 -18.19 10.22 -1.61
CA SER A 217 -19.22 11.13 -1.09
C SER A 217 -19.10 11.34 0.42
N TRP A 218 -18.14 10.69 1.09
CA TRP A 218 -17.92 10.93 2.51
C TRP A 218 -17.42 12.36 2.71
N PRO A 219 -17.99 13.10 3.68
CA PRO A 219 -17.44 14.40 4.05
C PRO A 219 -15.97 14.20 4.44
N SER A 220 -15.04 14.90 3.79
CA SER A 220 -13.60 14.88 4.14
C SER A 220 -13.43 14.95 5.66
N ALA A 221 -12.36 14.40 6.24
CA ALA A 221 -12.09 14.57 7.67
C ALA A 221 -12.02 16.05 8.15
N ALA A 222 -11.94 17.03 7.23
CA ALA A 222 -12.22 18.45 7.52
C ALA A 222 -13.66 18.74 8.01
N THR A 223 -14.54 17.75 7.85
CA THR A 223 -15.94 17.62 8.23
C THR A 223 -16.13 16.30 8.98
N VAL A 224 -15.13 15.83 9.74
CA VAL A 224 -15.50 15.06 10.95
C VAL A 224 -16.37 16.05 11.72
N PRO A 225 -17.69 15.84 11.85
CA PRO A 225 -18.44 16.69 12.75
C PRO A 225 -17.68 16.60 14.07
N HIS A 226 -17.25 17.74 14.63
CA HIS A 226 -16.80 17.78 16.02
C HIS A 226 -17.69 16.81 16.77
N LEU A 227 -17.12 15.81 17.45
CA LEU A 227 -17.93 14.82 18.16
C LEU A 227 -18.92 15.62 19.01
N GLU A 228 -20.15 15.73 18.52
CA GLU A 228 -21.18 16.46 19.23
C GLU A 228 -21.54 15.52 20.35
N TYR A 229 -21.18 15.86 21.57
CA TYR A 229 -21.54 15.06 22.72
C TYR A 229 -22.94 15.48 23.14
N THR A 230 -23.83 14.51 23.28
CA THR A 230 -25.07 14.73 24.02
C THR A 230 -24.75 14.59 25.49
N VAL A 231 -25.21 15.54 26.31
CA VAL A 231 -25.09 15.47 27.76
C VAL A 231 -26.42 15.00 28.32
N ASP A 232 -26.45 13.79 28.87
CA ASP A 232 -27.59 13.29 29.62
C ASP A 232 -27.36 13.57 31.10
N ALA A 233 -28.19 14.44 31.68
CA ALA A 233 -28.18 14.72 33.10
C ALA A 233 -29.08 13.72 33.82
N THR A 234 -28.49 12.84 34.63
CA THR A 234 -29.22 12.07 35.63
C THR A 234 -29.15 12.79 36.98
N PRO A 235 -30.01 12.45 37.97
CA PRO A 235 -30.00 13.11 39.28
C PRO A 235 -28.64 13.03 40.02
N THR A 236 -27.77 12.10 39.63
CA THR A 236 -26.49 11.82 40.30
C THR A 236 -25.26 11.98 39.39
N SER A 237 -25.42 12.19 38.08
CA SER A 237 -24.27 12.27 37.16
C SER A 237 -24.61 12.95 35.83
N TYR A 238 -23.59 13.49 35.18
CA TYR A 238 -23.67 13.92 33.78
C TYR A 238 -22.94 12.90 32.90
N LEU A 239 -23.67 12.27 31.98
CA LEU A 239 -23.10 11.33 31.03
C LEU A 239 -22.91 12.03 29.68
N ARG A 240 -21.71 11.93 29.10
CA ARG A 240 -21.42 12.42 27.74
C ARG A 240 -21.32 11.23 26.81
N HIS A 241 -22.16 11.17 25.79
CA HIS A 241 -22.05 10.17 24.73
C HIS A 241 -21.98 10.83 23.34
N PRO A 242 -21.20 10.25 22.40
CA PRO A 242 -21.20 10.67 21.01
C PRO A 242 -22.61 10.71 20.43
N ARG A 243 -23.01 11.84 19.85
CA ARG A 243 -24.28 11.98 19.13
C ARG A 243 -24.24 11.05 17.93
N ARG A 244 -25.10 10.05 17.97
CA ARG A 244 -25.25 9.09 16.86
C ARG A 244 -25.84 9.81 15.65
N THR A 245 -25.33 9.50 14.47
CA THR A 245 -26.00 9.89 13.22
C THR A 245 -27.43 9.35 13.21
N PRO A 246 -28.41 10.09 12.66
CA PRO A 246 -29.78 9.62 12.59
C PRO A 246 -29.86 8.27 11.88
N LYS A 247 -30.76 7.42 12.37
CA LYS A 247 -31.00 6.11 11.76
C LYS A 247 -31.43 6.32 10.29
N PRO A 248 -30.91 5.52 9.34
CA PRO A 248 -31.37 5.58 7.97
C PRO A 248 -32.90 5.40 7.90
N ALA A 249 -33.55 6.15 7.01
CA ALA A 249 -34.98 6.06 6.82
C ALA A 249 -35.40 4.64 6.41
N PRO A 250 -36.61 4.17 6.77
CA PRO A 250 -37.12 2.90 6.27
C PRO A 250 -37.01 2.83 4.73
N GLY A 251 -36.50 1.71 4.19
CA GLY A 251 -36.22 1.55 2.77
C GLY A 251 -34.87 2.10 2.29
N SER A 252 -34.08 2.73 3.17
CA SER A 252 -32.70 3.12 2.85
C SER A 252 -31.83 1.88 2.65
N VAL A 253 -31.02 1.89 1.59
CA VAL A 253 -30.04 0.82 1.35
C VAL A 253 -28.86 1.00 2.31
N LEU A 254 -28.84 0.18 3.38
CA LEU A 254 -27.80 0.19 4.41
C LEU A 254 -26.43 -0.26 3.89
N TYR A 255 -26.44 -1.23 2.97
CA TYR A 255 -25.25 -1.75 2.31
C TYR A 255 -25.59 -2.01 0.84
N SER A 256 -25.01 -1.22 -0.07
CA SER A 256 -25.15 -1.41 -1.53
C SER A 256 -23.87 -1.91 -2.19
N ARG A 257 -22.80 -2.08 -1.42
CA ARG A 257 -21.44 -2.29 -1.95
C ARG A 257 -20.79 -3.48 -1.29
N TYR A 258 -20.13 -4.28 -2.10
CA TYR A 258 -19.18 -5.28 -1.63
C TYR A 258 -17.97 -4.55 -1.02
N ILE A 259 -17.66 -4.86 0.23
CA ILE A 259 -16.42 -4.45 0.89
C ILE A 259 -15.46 -5.64 0.72
N PRO A 260 -14.43 -5.54 -0.13
CA PRO A 260 -13.47 -6.62 -0.38
C PRO A 260 -12.59 -6.94 0.83
#